data_AF-A0A7U9SW43-F1
#
_entry.id   AF-A0A7U9SW43-F1
#
_cell.length_a   1.000
_cell.length_b   1.000
_cell.length_c   1.000
_cell.angle_alpha   90.00
_cell.angle_beta   90.00
_cell.angle_gamma   90.00
#
_symmetry.space_group_name_H-M   'P 1'
#
loop_
_entity.id
_entity.type
_entity.pdbx_description
1 polymer ?
#
loop_
_entity_poly.entity_id
_entity_poly.type
_entity_poly.pdbx_seq_one_letter_code
_entity_poly.pdbx_strand_id
1 'polypeptide(L)'
;MKFSKSELDIIYQYAAPTKAETLAGMKEIVPVIKDLLTKAIVENAIRKLERIPEPECSQFVAATKARFLAERDNSIRQRLAAAKAQEPIMQGHDLSGKERFHPETRHMITLEVQKDCFVGFKGERFRFYLSDEGYRNAKHSEQEGEIKIKSHTAVVAGKLYPDKKPRQQER
;
A
#
# COMPACT_ATOMS: atom_id res chain seq x y z
N MET A 1 -24.47 -10.34 -27.48
CA MET A 1 -25.10 -10.09 -26.16
C MET A 1 -24.14 -9.24 -25.32
N LYS A 2 -24.60 -8.25 -24.54
CA LYS A 2 -23.72 -7.36 -23.75
C LYS A 2 -23.91 -7.61 -22.24
N PHE A 3 -22.82 -7.78 -21.51
CA PHE A 3 -22.81 -7.86 -20.05
C PHE A 3 -22.62 -6.46 -19.45
N SER A 4 -23.34 -6.17 -18.36
CA SER A 4 -23.12 -4.98 -17.55
C SER A 4 -21.85 -5.13 -16.70
N LYS A 5 -21.35 -4.02 -16.15
CA LYS A 5 -20.19 -4.07 -15.24
C LYS A 5 -20.47 -4.94 -14.02
N SER A 6 -21.64 -4.78 -13.39
CA SER A 6 -22.02 -5.59 -12.23
C SER A 6 -22.16 -7.08 -12.55
N GLU A 7 -22.66 -7.44 -13.74
CA GLU A 7 -22.68 -8.83 -14.17
C GLU A 7 -21.27 -9.39 -14.36
N LEU A 8 -20.37 -8.61 -14.98
CA LEU A 8 -18.96 -8.99 -15.15
C LEU A 8 -18.23 -9.15 -13.81
N ASP A 9 -18.52 -8.30 -12.83
CA ASP A 9 -17.97 -8.40 -11.47
C ASP A 9 -18.39 -9.72 -10.81
N ILE A 10 -19.68 -10.09 -10.89
CA ILE A 10 -20.17 -11.38 -10.38
C ILE A 10 -19.50 -12.54 -11.12
N ILE A 11 -19.40 -12.48 -12.45
CA ILE A 11 -18.76 -13.56 -13.24
C ILE A 11 -17.30 -13.73 -12.82
N TYR A 12 -16.58 -12.65 -12.58
CA TYR A 12 -15.21 -12.70 -12.06
C TYR A 12 -15.13 -13.37 -10.69
N GLN A 13 -16.05 -13.09 -9.77
CA GLN A 13 -16.07 -13.67 -8.42
C GLN A 13 -16.20 -15.20 -8.41
N TYR A 14 -17.00 -15.75 -9.33
CA TYR A 14 -17.27 -17.19 -9.44
C TYR A 14 -16.53 -17.87 -10.61
N ALA A 15 -15.56 -17.18 -11.21
CA ALA A 15 -14.87 -17.65 -12.41
C ALA A 15 -14.12 -18.97 -12.16
N ALA A 16 -14.62 -20.04 -12.78
CA ALA A 16 -14.03 -21.38 -12.76
C ALA A 16 -13.53 -21.79 -14.17
N PRO A 17 -12.73 -22.87 -14.29
CA PRO A 17 -12.23 -23.35 -15.58
C PRO A 17 -13.32 -23.69 -16.58
N THR A 18 -14.48 -24.19 -16.13
CA THR A 18 -15.58 -24.57 -17.02
C THR A 18 -16.84 -23.73 -16.80
N LYS A 19 -17.69 -23.65 -17.83
CA LYS A 19 -19.03 -23.07 -17.75
C LYS A 19 -19.87 -23.74 -16.66
N ALA A 20 -19.82 -25.06 -16.58
CA ALA A 20 -20.61 -25.83 -15.62
C ALA A 20 -20.27 -25.47 -14.18
N GLU A 21 -18.98 -25.41 -13.84
CA GLU A 21 -18.52 -25.02 -12.51
C GLU A 21 -18.85 -23.56 -12.18
N THR A 22 -18.62 -22.65 -13.13
CA THR A 22 -18.94 -21.22 -12.95
C THR A 22 -20.44 -21.03 -12.68
N LEU A 23 -21.29 -21.67 -13.48
CA LEU A 23 -22.75 -21.62 -13.29
C LEU A 23 -23.20 -22.31 -12.00
N ALA A 24 -22.56 -23.41 -11.59
CA ALA A 24 -22.88 -24.08 -10.35
C ALA A 24 -22.62 -23.16 -9.15
N GLY A 25 -21.44 -22.54 -9.08
CA GLY A 25 -21.10 -21.60 -8.00
C GLY A 25 -22.02 -20.38 -7.97
N MET A 26 -22.37 -19.83 -9.14
CA MET A 26 -23.33 -18.73 -9.21
C MET A 26 -24.75 -19.14 -8.78
N LYS A 27 -25.21 -20.35 -9.13
CA LYS A 27 -26.55 -20.84 -8.77
C LYS A 27 -26.68 -21.14 -7.28
N GLU A 28 -25.62 -21.59 -6.63
CA GLU A 28 -25.58 -21.89 -5.20
C GLU A 28 -25.90 -20.66 -4.33
N ILE A 29 -25.48 -19.47 -4.76
CA ILE A 29 -25.67 -18.24 -3.99
C ILE A 29 -27.03 -17.55 -4.22
N VAL A 30 -27.73 -17.83 -5.32
CA VAL A 30 -29.04 -17.22 -5.63
C VAL A 30 -30.05 -17.31 -4.48
N PRO A 31 -30.24 -18.45 -3.77
CA PRO A 31 -31.23 -18.54 -2.70
C PRO A 31 -30.83 -17.76 -1.44
N VAL A 32 -29.54 -17.50 -1.21
CA VAL A 32 -29.06 -16.81 0.01
C VAL A 32 -29.02 -15.29 -0.13
N ILE A 33 -29.10 -14.78 -1.36
CA ILE A 33 -29.09 -13.33 -1.62
C ILE A 33 -30.45 -12.72 -1.23
N LYS A 34 -30.43 -11.87 -0.20
CA LYS A 34 -31.61 -11.11 0.25
C LYS A 34 -31.87 -9.85 -0.57
N ASP A 35 -30.82 -9.24 -1.10
CA ASP A 35 -30.93 -8.03 -1.92
C ASP A 35 -31.46 -8.36 -3.32
N LEU A 36 -32.63 -7.80 -3.65
CA LEU A 36 -33.34 -8.09 -4.90
C LEU A 36 -32.55 -7.64 -6.14
N LEU A 37 -31.81 -6.54 -6.05
CA LEU A 37 -31.00 -6.03 -7.16
C LEU A 37 -29.82 -6.95 -7.45
N THR A 38 -29.06 -7.33 -6.43
CA THR A 38 -27.94 -8.27 -6.53
C THR A 38 -28.42 -9.62 -7.03
N LYS A 39 -29.56 -10.12 -6.53
CA LYS A 39 -30.16 -11.36 -7.00
C LYS A 39 -30.49 -11.29 -8.49
N ALA A 40 -31.13 -10.20 -8.94
CA ALA A 40 -31.44 -9.99 -10.36
C ALA A 40 -30.18 -9.91 -11.23
N ILE A 41 -29.09 -9.28 -10.75
CA ILE A 41 -27.81 -9.22 -11.46
C ILE A 41 -27.23 -10.63 -11.64
N VAL A 42 -27.21 -11.44 -10.57
CA VAL A 42 -26.69 -12.82 -10.60
C VAL A 42 -27.53 -13.69 -11.54
N GLU A 43 -28.86 -13.64 -11.42
CA GLU A 43 -29.78 -14.40 -12.28
C GLU A 43 -29.65 -14.01 -13.76
N ASN A 44 -29.52 -12.71 -14.06
CA ASN A 44 -29.31 -12.24 -15.43
C ASN A 44 -27.95 -12.70 -15.99
N ALA A 45 -26.88 -12.64 -15.18
CA ALA A 45 -25.58 -13.15 -15.59
C ALA A 45 -25.62 -14.66 -15.89
N ILE A 46 -26.28 -15.46 -15.04
CA ILE A 46 -26.51 -16.90 -15.24
C ILE A 46 -27.21 -17.14 -16.58
N ARG A 47 -28.37 -16.49 -16.81
CA ARG A 47 -29.16 -16.64 -18.05
C ARG A 47 -28.36 -16.28 -19.29
N LYS A 48 -27.51 -15.25 -19.21
CA LYS A 48 -26.64 -14.83 -20.32
C LYS A 48 -25.54 -15.85 -20.59
N LEU A 49 -24.86 -16.35 -19.56
CA LEU A 49 -23.82 -17.38 -19.68
C LEU A 49 -24.38 -18.72 -20.19
N GLU A 50 -25.60 -19.09 -19.79
CA GLU A 50 -26.27 -20.31 -20.26
C GLU A 50 -26.44 -20.32 -21.78
N ARG A 51 -26.65 -19.16 -22.41
CA ARG A 51 -26.84 -19.01 -23.86
C ARG A 51 -25.55 -19.06 -24.67
N ILE A 52 -24.39 -19.02 -24.01
CA ILE A 52 -23.08 -19.09 -24.68
C ILE A 52 -22.61 -20.55 -24.67
N PRO A 53 -22.35 -21.18 -25.83
CA PRO A 53 -21.84 -22.55 -25.89
C PRO A 53 -20.41 -22.67 -25.31
N GLU A 54 -19.98 -23.91 -25.08
CA GLU A 54 -18.56 -24.20 -24.85
C GLU A 54 -17.88 -24.47 -26.19
N PRO A 55 -16.63 -24.05 -26.39
CA PRO A 55 -15.68 -23.50 -25.41
C PRO A 55 -15.77 -21.96 -25.23
N GLU A 56 -16.66 -21.26 -25.93
CA GLU A 56 -16.70 -19.80 -25.95
C GLU A 56 -16.99 -19.21 -24.56
N CYS A 57 -17.81 -19.91 -23.76
CA CYS A 57 -18.16 -19.48 -22.42
C CYS A 57 -16.97 -19.53 -21.45
N SER A 58 -16.24 -20.66 -21.42
CA SER A 58 -15.03 -20.78 -20.59
C SER A 58 -13.95 -19.77 -21.01
N GLN A 59 -13.75 -19.56 -22.31
CA GLN A 59 -12.83 -18.54 -22.81
C GLN A 59 -13.26 -17.12 -22.39
N PHE A 60 -14.56 -16.81 -22.46
CA PHE A 60 -15.09 -15.52 -22.01
C PHE A 60 -14.91 -15.29 -20.51
N VAL A 61 -15.16 -16.31 -19.67
CA VAL A 61 -14.96 -16.23 -18.22
C VAL A 61 -13.48 -16.04 -17.90
N ALA A 62 -12.59 -16.79 -18.55
CA ALA A 62 -11.14 -16.65 -18.39
C ALA A 62 -10.64 -15.26 -18.82
N ALA A 63 -11.10 -14.75 -19.96
CA ALA A 63 -10.75 -13.40 -20.44
C ALA A 63 -11.27 -12.31 -19.50
N THR A 64 -12.50 -12.45 -19.00
CA THR A 64 -13.09 -11.55 -18.00
C THR A 64 -12.21 -11.53 -16.75
N LYS A 65 -11.83 -12.70 -16.23
CA LYS A 65 -10.96 -12.83 -15.05
C LYS A 65 -9.60 -12.19 -15.27
N ALA A 66 -8.96 -12.45 -16.41
CA ALA A 66 -7.66 -11.86 -16.74
C ALA A 66 -7.72 -10.33 -16.78
N ARG A 67 -8.78 -9.75 -17.37
CA ARG A 67 -8.98 -8.30 -17.41
C ARG A 67 -9.10 -7.69 -16.00
N PHE A 68 -9.93 -8.27 -15.13
CA PHE A 68 -10.09 -7.76 -13.76
C PHE A 68 -8.81 -7.84 -12.94
N LEU A 69 -8.03 -8.91 -13.09
CA LEU A 69 -6.72 -9.03 -12.44
C LEU A 69 -5.76 -7.94 -12.93
N ALA A 70 -5.69 -7.72 -14.24
CA ALA A 70 -4.84 -6.68 -14.81
C ALA A 70 -5.25 -5.26 -14.35
N GLU A 71 -6.55 -4.95 -14.34
CA GLU A 71 -7.06 -3.67 -13.84
C GLU A 71 -6.74 -3.46 -12.35
N ARG A 72 -6.92 -4.50 -11.53
CA ARG A 72 -6.57 -4.48 -10.10
C ARG A 72 -5.07 -4.23 -9.91
N ASP A 73 -4.23 -4.96 -10.63
CA ASP A 73 -2.78 -4.81 -10.53
C ASP A 73 -2.33 -3.42 -10.96
N ASN A 74 -2.91 -2.89 -12.04
CA ASN A 74 -2.65 -1.52 -12.48
C ASN A 74 -3.07 -0.49 -11.42
N SER A 75 -4.24 -0.67 -10.80
CA SER A 75 -4.70 0.20 -9.72
C SER A 75 -3.76 0.15 -8.50
N ILE A 76 -3.30 -1.04 -8.11
CA ILE A 76 -2.32 -1.21 -7.03
C ILE A 76 -1.02 -0.50 -7.38
N ARG A 77 -0.49 -0.70 -8.60
CA ARG A 77 0.74 -0.05 -9.07
C ARG A 77 0.61 1.47 -9.07
N GLN A 78 -0.52 2.01 -9.54
CA GLN A 78 -0.79 3.46 -9.51
C GLN A 78 -0.84 4.01 -8.09
N ARG A 79 -1.53 3.31 -7.17
CA ARG A 79 -1.58 3.71 -5.76
C ARG A 79 -0.20 3.67 -5.10
N LEU A 80 0.60 2.65 -5.38
CA LEU A 80 1.99 2.55 -4.91
C LEU A 80 2.87 3.67 -5.48
N ALA A 81 2.76 3.96 -6.79
CA ALA A 81 3.49 5.04 -7.42
C ALA A 81 3.10 6.42 -6.87
N ALA A 82 1.80 6.65 -6.67
CA ALA A 82 1.30 7.88 -6.06
C ALA A 82 1.77 8.04 -4.61
N ALA A 83 1.75 6.96 -3.82
CA ALA A 83 2.30 6.97 -2.46
C ALA A 83 3.81 7.28 -2.48
N LYS A 84 4.57 6.63 -3.37
CA LYS A 84 6.01 6.88 -3.53
C LYS A 84 6.32 8.31 -3.99
N ALA A 85 5.48 8.92 -4.82
CA ALA A 85 5.62 10.31 -5.25
C ALA A 85 5.26 11.32 -4.15
N GLN A 86 4.39 10.93 -3.20
CA GLN A 86 4.03 11.73 -2.04
C GLN A 86 4.98 11.56 -0.86
N GLU A 87 5.78 10.48 -0.82
CA GLU A 87 6.83 10.32 0.17
C GLU A 87 7.92 11.38 -0.06
N PRO A 88 8.17 12.28 0.90
CA PRO A 88 9.22 13.27 0.75
C PRO A 88 10.57 12.55 0.62
N ILE A 89 11.38 12.99 -0.33
CA ILE A 89 12.72 12.44 -0.55
C ILE A 89 13.51 12.61 0.75
N MET A 90 13.89 11.48 1.36
CA MET A 90 14.71 11.48 2.56
C MET A 90 16.18 11.71 2.16
N GLN A 91 16.69 12.88 2.48
CA GLN A 91 18.07 13.30 2.23
C GLN A 91 18.99 12.92 3.41
N GLY A 92 20.29 13.20 3.29
CA GLY A 92 21.30 12.86 4.30
C GLY A 92 21.98 11.51 4.03
N HIS A 93 22.15 10.70 5.06
CA HIS A 93 22.85 9.41 4.93
C HIS A 93 22.00 8.39 4.16
N ASP A 94 22.69 7.65 3.28
CA ASP A 94 22.08 6.70 2.35
C ASP A 94 21.31 5.57 3.07
N LEU A 95 20.35 4.96 2.35
CA LEU A 95 19.58 3.80 2.81
C LEU A 95 20.47 2.61 3.16
N SER A 96 21.67 2.49 2.59
CA SER A 96 22.63 1.45 2.99
C SER A 96 23.07 1.59 4.45
N GLY A 97 23.00 2.80 5.02
CA GLY A 97 23.25 3.08 6.42
C GLY A 97 24.63 2.67 6.90
N LYS A 98 25.65 2.77 6.04
CA LYS A 98 27.04 2.42 6.36
C LYS A 98 27.57 3.19 7.55
N GLU A 99 27.10 4.41 7.73
CA GLU A 99 27.51 5.33 8.77
C GLU A 99 27.16 4.82 10.17
N ARG A 100 26.18 3.91 10.31
CA ARG A 100 25.84 3.28 11.59
C ARG A 100 26.99 2.48 12.22
N PHE A 101 27.96 2.08 11.41
CA PHE A 101 29.13 1.32 11.85
C PHE A 101 30.32 2.20 12.22
N HIS A 102 30.21 3.53 12.11
CA HIS A 102 31.27 4.41 12.61
C HIS A 102 31.40 4.28 14.14
N PRO A 103 32.63 4.27 14.68
CA PRO A 103 32.87 4.09 16.12
C PRO A 103 32.15 5.11 17.00
N GLU A 104 32.00 6.34 16.49
CA GLU A 104 31.39 7.47 17.19
C GLU A 104 29.86 7.50 17.09
N THR A 105 29.24 6.71 16.20
CA THR A 105 27.79 6.75 16.02
C THR A 105 27.06 6.12 17.20
N ARG A 106 26.13 6.88 17.76
CA ARG A 106 25.27 6.49 18.90
C ARG A 106 23.79 6.70 18.62
N HIS A 107 23.45 7.55 17.66
CA HIS A 107 22.07 7.92 17.37
C HIS A 107 21.78 7.84 15.88
N MET A 108 20.56 7.42 15.55
CA MET A 108 19.96 7.64 14.24
C MET A 108 18.72 8.48 14.45
N ILE A 109 18.62 9.60 13.75
CA ILE A 109 17.43 10.45 13.78
C ILE A 109 16.87 10.63 12.38
N THR A 110 15.55 10.79 12.31
CA THR A 110 14.90 11.42 11.16
C THR A 110 14.37 12.78 11.59
N LEU A 111 14.59 13.80 10.76
CA LEU A 111 14.18 15.17 11.04
C LEU A 111 13.52 15.80 9.82
N GLU A 112 12.79 16.87 10.06
CA GLU A 112 12.20 17.73 9.04
C GLU A 112 12.53 19.18 9.34
N VAL A 113 13.07 19.89 8.35
CA VAL A 113 13.45 21.29 8.49
C VAL A 113 12.18 22.16 8.58
N GLN A 114 12.10 23.02 9.58
CA GLN A 114 10.96 23.90 9.84
C GLN A 114 11.21 25.34 9.35
N LYS A 115 12.48 25.74 9.26
CA LYS A 115 12.95 27.03 8.74
C LYS A 115 14.23 26.81 7.95
N ASP A 116 14.43 27.58 6.88
CA ASP A 116 15.67 27.51 6.08
C ASP A 116 16.87 27.77 7.00
N CYS A 117 17.79 26.81 7.05
CA CYS A 117 18.94 26.81 7.94
C CYS A 117 20.10 26.06 7.30
N PHE A 118 21.23 25.96 7.99
CA PHE A 118 22.42 25.26 7.49
C PHE A 118 22.15 23.78 7.12
N VAL A 119 21.16 23.15 7.77
CA VAL A 119 20.79 21.75 7.53
C VAL A 119 20.05 21.57 6.19
N GLY A 120 19.27 22.56 5.75
CA GLY A 120 18.48 22.49 4.52
C GLY A 120 17.35 23.53 4.46
N PHE A 121 16.46 23.37 3.47
CA PHE A 121 15.28 24.21 3.25
C PHE A 121 14.05 23.66 3.96
N LYS A 122 13.13 24.56 4.33
CA LYS A 122 11.87 24.20 4.99
C LYS A 122 11.11 23.11 4.23
N GLY A 123 10.74 22.06 4.96
CA GLY A 123 10.01 20.91 4.45
C GLY A 123 10.90 19.74 4.01
N GLU A 124 12.21 19.96 3.84
CA GLU A 124 13.15 18.88 3.57
C GLU A 124 13.26 17.94 4.76
N ARG A 125 13.44 16.65 4.45
CA ARG A 125 13.55 15.59 5.44
C ARG A 125 14.89 14.92 5.35
N PHE A 126 15.55 14.81 6.49
CA PHE A 126 16.87 14.20 6.58
C PHE A 126 16.87 12.99 7.51
N ARG A 127 17.76 12.06 7.22
CA ARG A 127 18.18 11.03 8.15
C ARG A 127 19.67 11.14 8.40
N PHE A 128 20.05 11.18 9.67
CA PHE A 128 21.44 11.24 10.08
C PHE A 128 21.79 10.15 11.07
N TYR A 129 23.03 9.71 11.00
CA TYR A 129 23.72 8.90 11.99
C TYR A 129 24.69 9.82 12.72
N LEU A 130 24.47 10.00 14.02
CA LEU A 130 25.12 11.04 14.82
C LEU A 130 25.86 10.45 16.01
N SER A 131 26.92 11.14 16.44
CA SER A 131 27.51 10.97 17.77
C SER A 131 26.62 11.59 18.85
N ASP A 132 26.97 11.36 20.13
CA ASP A 132 26.28 12.00 21.26
C ASP A 132 26.32 13.54 21.16
N GLU A 133 27.42 14.11 20.67
CA GLU A 133 27.53 15.55 20.42
C GLU A 133 26.63 16.00 19.27
N GLY A 134 26.66 15.30 18.13
CA GLY A 134 25.82 15.63 16.99
C GLY A 134 24.33 15.58 17.34
N TYR A 135 23.91 14.60 18.14
CA TYR A 135 22.52 14.51 18.61
C TYR A 135 22.15 15.64 19.57
N ARG A 136 23.04 16.03 20.49
CA ARG A 136 22.82 17.21 21.36
C ARG A 136 22.63 18.49 20.55
N ASN A 137 23.43 18.69 19.51
CA ASN A 137 23.30 19.85 18.62
C ASN A 137 21.97 19.81 17.85
N ALA A 138 21.56 18.65 17.35
CA ALA A 138 20.25 18.50 16.72
C ALA A 138 19.08 18.79 17.69
N LYS A 139 19.20 18.39 18.96
CA LYS A 139 18.21 18.74 20.00
C LYS A 139 18.15 20.24 20.26
N HIS A 140 19.28 20.94 20.22
CA HIS A 140 19.32 22.39 20.34
C HIS A 140 18.63 23.06 19.14
N SER A 141 18.95 22.68 17.90
CA SER A 141 18.27 23.22 16.71
C SER A 141 16.76 22.90 16.69
N GLU A 142 16.33 21.80 17.31
CA GLU A 142 14.91 21.53 17.52
C GLU A 142 14.25 22.50 18.51
N GLN A 143 14.96 22.88 19.58
CA GLN A 143 14.47 23.86 20.57
C GLN A 143 14.34 25.27 19.97
N GLU A 144 15.28 25.66 19.11
CA GLU A 144 15.24 26.91 18.34
C GLU A 144 14.18 26.91 17.23
N GLY A 145 13.55 25.75 16.98
CA GLY A 145 12.51 25.56 15.98
C GLY A 145 13.02 25.63 14.54
N GLU A 146 14.30 25.36 14.32
CA GLU A 146 14.91 25.24 12.98
C GLU A 146 14.54 23.91 12.34
N ILE A 147 14.53 22.85 13.14
CA ILE A 147 14.21 21.49 12.72
C ILE A 147 13.20 20.86 13.68
N LYS A 148 12.60 19.75 13.26
CA LYS A 148 11.78 18.89 14.10
C LYS A 148 12.23 17.44 13.96
N ILE A 149 12.70 16.84 15.04
CA ILE A 149 13.07 15.43 15.08
C ILE A 149 11.77 14.61 15.09
N LYS A 150 11.59 13.77 14.09
CA LYS A 150 10.40 12.92 13.91
C LYS A 150 10.58 11.56 14.57
N SER A 151 11.81 11.04 14.56
CA SER A 151 12.14 9.79 15.24
C SER A 151 13.58 9.77 15.71
N HIS A 152 13.80 9.01 16.78
CA HIS A 152 15.12 8.70 17.32
C HIS A 152 15.25 7.18 17.49
N THR A 153 16.48 6.69 17.37
CA THR A 153 16.86 5.29 17.47
C THR A 153 18.29 5.23 18.00
N ALA A 154 18.51 4.53 19.10
CA ALA A 154 19.86 4.31 19.61
C ALA A 154 20.61 3.33 18.70
N VAL A 155 21.91 3.55 18.52
CA VAL A 155 22.80 2.76 17.67
C VAL A 155 23.94 2.20 18.51
N VAL A 156 24.09 0.88 18.52
CA VAL A 156 25.16 0.20 19.26
C VAL A 156 25.82 -0.83 18.35
N ALA A 157 27.10 -0.64 18.02
CA ALA A 157 27.85 -1.49 17.09
C ALA A 157 27.09 -1.73 15.76
N GLY A 158 26.46 -0.66 15.24
CA GLY A 158 25.63 -0.70 14.02
C GLY A 158 24.25 -1.34 14.15
N LYS A 159 23.87 -1.86 15.32
CA LYS A 159 22.51 -2.35 15.60
C LYS A 159 21.61 -1.18 16.01
N LEU A 160 20.37 -1.21 15.54
CA LEU A 160 19.38 -0.14 15.74
C LEU A 160 18.36 -0.53 16.81
N TYR A 161 18.14 0.36 17.78
CA TYR A 161 17.21 0.21 18.90
C TYR A 161 16.24 1.39 18.92
N PRO A 162 15.08 1.29 18.25
CA PRO A 162 14.10 2.36 18.21
C PRO A 162 13.55 2.66 19.60
N ASP A 163 13.25 3.93 19.86
CA ASP A 163 12.61 4.30 21.11
C ASP A 163 11.24 3.63 21.22
N LYS A 164 10.90 3.21 22.45
CA LYS A 164 9.58 2.66 22.73
C LYS A 164 8.54 3.74 22.43
N LYS A 165 7.70 3.52 21.42
CA LYS A 165 6.53 4.39 21.20
C LYS A 165 5.66 4.34 22.47
N PRO A 166 5.22 5.49 23.02
CA PRO A 166 4.17 5.46 24.02
C PRO A 166 2.96 4.75 23.41
N ARG A 167 2.33 3.82 24.17
CA ARG A 167 1.12 3.13 23.73
C ARG A 167 0.09 4.19 23.38
N GLN A 168 -0.21 4.36 22.09
CA GLN A 168 -1.40 5.12 21.70
C GLN A 168 -2.58 4.33 22.23
N GLN A 169 -3.32 4.90 23.19
CA GLN A 169 -4.66 4.42 23.49
C GLN A 169 -5.47 4.60 22.20
N GLU A 170 -5.77 3.49 21.54
CA GLU A 170 -6.81 3.43 20.52
C GLU A 170 -8.09 3.99 21.17
N ARG A 171 -8.56 5.12 20.66
CA ARG A 171 -9.86 5.71 21.00
C ARG A 171 -10.86 5.33 19.93
#